data_AF-A0A257N6U4-F1
#
_entry.id   AF-A0A257N6U4-F1
#
_cell.length_a   1.000
_cell.length_b   1.000
_cell.length_c   1.000
_cell.angle_alpha   90.00
_cell.angle_beta   90.00
_cell.angle_gamma   90.00
#
_symmetry.space_group_name_H-M   'P 1'
#
loop_
_entity.id
_entity.type
_entity.pdbx_description
1 polymer ?
#
loop_
_entity_poly.entity_id
_entity_poly.type
_entity_poly.pdbx_seq_one_letter_code
_entity_poly.pdbx_strand_id
1 'polypeptide(L)'
;MPNLKPPVTTVAQALVYRGEILQAIPQGLTFTPLMTLYLTAATTVEDIKAAADCEHVYAFKLYPAGATTNSDAGVANIATIYPLLAAMEKYAVPLLLHGEVTDEACG
;
A
#
# COMPACT_ATOMS: atom_id res chain seq x y z
N MET A 1 3.03 4.57 5.91
CA MET A 1 3.35 3.32 5.17
C MET A 1 2.47 2.20 5.72
N PRO A 2 2.06 1.19 4.92
CA PRO A 2 1.00 0.25 5.27
C PRO A 2 1.48 -1.08 5.88
N ASN A 3 2.76 -1.19 6.24
CA ASN A 3 3.44 -2.42 6.66
C ASN A 3 3.29 -2.72 8.17
N LEU A 4 2.10 -2.50 8.74
CA LEU A 4 1.76 -2.90 10.11
C LEU A 4 1.67 -4.43 10.26
N LYS A 5 1.46 -4.92 11.49
CA LYS A 5 1.16 -6.33 11.78
C LYS A 5 -0.25 -6.46 12.36
N PRO A 6 -1.26 -6.91 11.59
CA PRO A 6 -1.23 -7.25 10.15
C PRO A 6 -1.12 -6.01 9.24
N PRO A 7 -0.73 -6.17 7.95
CA PRO A 7 -0.61 -5.05 7.02
C PRO A 7 -1.97 -4.45 6.68
N VAL A 8 -1.97 -3.18 6.28
CA VAL A 8 -3.17 -2.44 5.86
C VAL A 8 -3.41 -2.71 4.38
N THR A 9 -4.38 -3.55 4.05
CA THR A 9 -4.66 -3.99 2.66
C THR A 9 -5.97 -3.43 2.11
N THR A 10 -6.87 -2.94 2.96
CA THR A 10 -8.18 -2.42 2.55
C THR A 10 -8.40 -0.96 2.97
N VAL A 11 -9.29 -0.27 2.26
CA VAL A 11 -9.70 1.11 2.60
C VAL A 11 -10.27 1.18 4.02
N ALA A 12 -11.07 0.19 4.43
CA ALA A 12 -11.64 0.15 5.77
C ALA A 12 -10.57 0.12 6.86
N GLN A 13 -9.53 -0.73 6.69
CA GLN A 13 -8.40 -0.77 7.62
C GLN A 13 -7.62 0.55 7.62
N ALA A 14 -7.42 1.17 6.45
CA ALA A 14 -6.73 2.45 6.36
C ALA A 14 -7.49 3.57 7.08
N LEU A 15 -8.82 3.59 7.01
CA LEU A 15 -9.64 4.58 7.71
C LEU A 15 -9.64 4.38 9.23
N VAL A 16 -9.68 3.13 9.70
CA VAL A 16 -9.51 2.81 11.13
C VAL A 16 -8.16 3.30 11.62
N TYR A 17 -7.08 2.91 10.93
CA TYR A 17 -5.72 3.30 11.31
C TYR A 17 -5.53 4.83 11.24
N ARG A 18 -6.13 5.49 10.25
CA ARG A 18 -6.14 6.95 10.17
C ARG A 18 -6.80 7.57 11.41
N GLY A 19 -7.90 7.01 11.88
CA GLY A 19 -8.57 7.46 13.10
C GLY A 19 -7.66 7.38 14.33
N GLU A 20 -6.93 6.27 14.48
CA GLU A 20 -5.96 6.07 15.56
C GLU A 20 -4.82 7.10 15.49
N ILE A 21 -4.28 7.36 14.29
CA ILE A 21 -3.25 8.39 14.08
C ILE A 21 -3.76 9.75 14.51
N LEU A 22 -4.99 10.13 14.11
CA LEU A 22 -5.57 11.43 14.44
C LEU A 22 -5.78 11.60 15.95
N GLN A 23 -6.20 10.54 16.65
CA GLN A 23 -6.37 10.55 18.11
C GLN A 23 -5.05 10.71 18.86
N ALA A 24 -3.93 10.30 18.26
CA ALA A 24 -2.60 10.45 18.84
C ALA A 24 -1.99 11.85 18.65
N ILE A 25 -2.63 12.75 17.89
CA ILE A 25 -2.12 14.10 17.65
C ILE A 25 -2.34 14.99 18.88
N PRO A 26 -1.28 15.62 19.43
CA PRO A 26 -1.42 16.61 20.51
C PRO A 26 -2.34 17.79 20.13
N GLN A 27 -3.05 18.32 21.11
CA GLN A 27 -3.89 19.50 20.90
C GLN A 27 -3.08 20.68 20.36
N GLY A 28 -3.66 21.41 19.40
CA GLY A 28 -3.03 22.59 18.79
C GLY A 28 -2.16 22.29 17.57
N LEU A 29 -1.99 21.02 17.18
CA LEU A 29 -1.28 20.63 15.96
C LEU A 29 -2.24 20.24 14.83
N THR A 30 -1.96 20.73 13.63
CA THR A 30 -2.64 20.29 12.40
C THR A 30 -1.77 19.29 11.68
N PHE A 31 -2.28 18.07 11.50
CA PHE A 31 -1.61 17.02 10.74
C PHE A 31 -2.64 16.23 9.94
N THR A 32 -2.32 15.97 8.67
CA THR A 32 -3.18 15.24 7.75
C THR A 32 -2.45 13.99 7.27
N PRO A 33 -2.75 12.80 7.83
CA PRO A 33 -2.17 11.56 7.36
C PRO A 33 -2.74 11.19 5.99
N LEU A 34 -1.86 11.00 5.02
CA LEU A 34 -2.15 10.46 3.69
C LEU A 34 -1.92 8.95 3.74
N MET A 35 -2.99 8.18 3.62
CA MET A 35 -2.92 6.73 3.80
C MET A 35 -2.49 6.05 2.50
N THR A 36 -1.88 4.88 2.65
CA THR A 36 -1.47 4.01 1.55
C THR A 36 -1.93 2.59 1.86
N LEU A 37 -2.12 1.75 0.85
CA LEU A 37 -2.46 0.33 1.02
C LEU A 37 -1.29 -0.55 0.63
N TYR A 38 -1.15 -1.71 1.29
CA TYR A 38 -0.14 -2.70 0.97
C TYR A 38 -0.61 -3.51 -0.24
N LEU A 39 0.20 -3.56 -1.31
CA LEU A 39 -0.10 -4.37 -2.49
C LEU A 39 0.26 -5.83 -2.23
N THR A 40 -0.72 -6.72 -2.33
CA THR A 40 -0.56 -8.17 -2.09
C THR A 40 -1.08 -8.97 -3.27
N ALA A 41 -0.80 -10.28 -3.29
CA ALA A 41 -1.39 -11.19 -4.29
C ALA A 41 -2.93 -11.31 -4.17
N ALA A 42 -3.52 -10.92 -3.04
CA ALA A 42 -4.96 -10.93 -2.84
C ALA A 42 -5.63 -9.60 -3.23
N THR A 43 -4.86 -8.57 -3.59
CA THR A 43 -5.40 -7.28 -4.00
C THR A 43 -6.17 -7.42 -5.32
N THR A 44 -7.35 -6.83 -5.39
CA THR A 44 -8.26 -6.89 -6.54
C THR A 44 -8.34 -5.55 -7.26
N VAL A 45 -8.91 -5.55 -8.48
CA VAL A 45 -9.19 -4.30 -9.22
C VAL A 45 -10.22 -3.44 -8.50
N GLU A 46 -11.16 -4.09 -7.81
CA GLU A 46 -12.16 -3.45 -6.98
C GLU A 46 -11.53 -2.71 -5.80
N ASP A 47 -10.46 -3.25 -5.20
CA ASP A 47 -9.71 -2.56 -4.16
C ASP A 47 -9.01 -1.29 -4.71
N ILE A 48 -8.48 -1.35 -5.93
CA ILE A 48 -7.88 -0.17 -6.59
C ILE A 48 -8.93 0.91 -6.79
N LYS A 49 -10.11 0.53 -7.27
CA LYS A 49 -11.22 1.45 -7.46
C LYS A 49 -11.67 2.06 -6.13
N ALA A 50 -11.83 1.23 -5.09
CA ALA A 50 -12.22 1.70 -3.76
C ALA A 50 -11.20 2.68 -3.17
N ALA A 51 -9.91 2.46 -3.42
CA ALA A 51 -8.86 3.40 -3.03
C ALA A 51 -8.97 4.73 -3.79
N ALA A 52 -9.22 4.69 -5.11
CA ALA A 52 -9.40 5.89 -5.93
C ALA A 52 -10.62 6.73 -5.51
N ASP A 53 -11.70 6.06 -5.09
CA ASP A 53 -12.94 6.70 -4.61
C ASP A 53 -12.79 7.24 -3.17
N CYS A 54 -11.67 6.97 -2.48
CA CYS A 54 -11.45 7.36 -1.09
C CYS A 54 -10.52 8.58 -0.97
N GLU A 55 -11.02 9.68 -0.42
CA GLU A 55 -10.26 10.92 -0.22
C GLU A 55 -9.02 10.80 0.72
N HIS A 56 -8.91 9.70 1.45
CA HIS A 56 -7.88 9.50 2.47
C HIS A 56 -6.80 8.49 2.06
N VAL A 57 -7.03 7.73 0.99
CA VAL A 57 -6.09 6.71 0.49
C VAL A 57 -5.51 7.21 -0.82
N TYR A 58 -4.19 7.28 -0.90
CA TYR A 58 -3.50 7.98 -1.98
C TYR A 58 -2.66 7.08 -2.87
N ALA A 59 -2.32 5.87 -2.45
CA ALA A 59 -1.44 5.00 -3.21
C ALA A 59 -1.46 3.54 -2.73
N PHE A 60 -0.96 2.66 -3.58
CA PHE A 60 -0.53 1.32 -3.18
C PHE A 60 0.98 1.27 -3.04
N LYS A 61 1.47 0.60 -2.00
CA LYS A 61 2.89 0.34 -1.75
C LYS A 61 3.20 -1.11 -2.07
N LEU A 62 4.07 -1.32 -3.04
CA LEU A 62 4.62 -2.62 -3.41
C LEU A 62 5.95 -2.84 -2.69
N TYR A 63 6.02 -3.96 -1.97
CA TYR A 63 7.25 -4.53 -1.42
C TYR A 63 7.51 -5.85 -2.16
N PRO A 64 8.65 -5.98 -2.89
CA PRO A 64 9.07 -7.27 -3.43
C PRO A 64 9.25 -8.28 -2.29
N ALA A 65 8.85 -9.54 -2.54
CA ALA A 65 8.96 -10.59 -1.54
C ALA A 65 10.42 -10.77 -1.09
N GLY A 66 10.66 -10.73 0.23
CA GLY A 66 11.99 -10.89 0.84
C GLY A 66 12.85 -9.62 0.93
N ALA A 67 12.42 -8.48 0.40
CA ALA A 67 13.26 -7.27 0.30
C ALA A 67 13.44 -6.51 1.62
N THR A 68 12.50 -6.64 2.56
CA THR A 68 12.57 -5.91 3.85
C THR A 68 11.71 -6.58 4.93
N THR A 69 11.74 -6.03 6.15
CA THR A 69 10.99 -6.55 7.31
C THR A 69 9.49 -6.67 7.01
N ASN A 70 8.91 -7.86 7.19
CA ASN A 70 7.51 -8.23 6.91
C ASN A 70 7.09 -8.24 5.42
N SER A 71 8.05 -8.40 4.50
CA SER A 71 7.77 -8.47 3.05
C SER A 71 7.26 -9.83 2.55
N ASP A 72 7.03 -10.81 3.43
CA ASP A 72 6.61 -12.17 3.07
C ASP A 72 5.27 -12.22 2.33
N ALA A 73 4.42 -11.20 2.49
CA ALA A 73 3.14 -11.05 1.78
C ALA A 73 3.25 -10.28 0.44
N GLY A 74 4.47 -9.93 0.03
CA GLY A 74 4.78 -9.16 -1.17
C GLY A 74 4.59 -9.92 -2.48
N VAL A 75 4.72 -9.20 -3.60
CA VAL A 75 4.56 -9.78 -4.95
C VAL A 75 5.91 -10.33 -5.42
N ALA A 76 5.96 -11.63 -5.70
CA ALA A 76 7.17 -12.32 -6.17
C ALA A 76 7.44 -12.14 -7.67
N ASN A 77 6.40 -11.87 -8.47
CA ASN A 77 6.54 -11.66 -9.92
C ASN A 77 5.65 -10.48 -10.36
N ILE A 78 6.26 -9.41 -10.86
CA ILE A 78 5.54 -8.20 -11.27
C ILE A 78 4.54 -8.46 -12.40
N ALA A 79 4.77 -9.45 -13.26
CA ALA A 79 3.86 -9.79 -14.35
C ALA A 79 2.49 -10.27 -13.85
N THR A 80 2.41 -10.84 -12.64
CA THR A 80 1.13 -11.32 -12.08
C THR A 80 0.21 -10.18 -11.66
N ILE A 81 0.77 -8.97 -11.43
CA ILE A 81 0.01 -7.79 -11.00
C ILE A 81 -0.25 -6.80 -12.12
N TYR A 82 0.08 -7.11 -13.38
CA TYR A 82 -0.20 -6.22 -14.52
C TYR A 82 -1.66 -5.77 -14.62
N PRO A 83 -2.67 -6.63 -14.36
CA PRO A 83 -4.06 -6.17 -14.30
C PRO A 83 -4.30 -5.09 -13.24
N LEU A 84 -3.62 -5.19 -12.08
CA LEU A 84 -3.71 -4.21 -11.01
C LEU A 84 -3.00 -2.90 -11.39
N LEU A 85 -1.85 -2.98 -12.05
CA LEU A 85 -1.12 -1.81 -12.56
C LEU A 85 -1.95 -1.05 -13.61
N ALA A 86 -2.62 -1.76 -14.52
CA ALA A 86 -3.52 -1.17 -15.50
C ALA A 86 -4.74 -0.50 -14.83
N ALA A 87 -5.27 -1.09 -13.76
CA ALA A 87 -6.32 -0.47 -12.97
C ALA A 87 -5.83 0.79 -12.24
N MET A 88 -4.63 0.75 -11.67
CA MET A 88 -4.00 1.90 -11.02
C MET A 88 -3.81 3.06 -11.99
N GLU A 89 -3.32 2.78 -13.21
CA GLU A 89 -3.22 3.76 -14.28
C GLU A 89 -4.60 4.34 -14.63
N LYS A 90 -5.59 3.47 -14.88
CA LYS A 90 -6.96 3.88 -15.25
C LYS A 90 -7.61 4.81 -14.22
N TYR A 91 -7.43 4.51 -12.94
CA TYR A 91 -8.02 5.28 -11.84
C TYR A 91 -7.07 6.34 -11.27
N ALA A 92 -5.93 6.59 -11.93
CA ALA A 92 -4.91 7.55 -11.50
C ALA A 92 -4.43 7.33 -10.05
N VAL A 93 -4.28 6.07 -9.63
CA VAL A 93 -3.77 5.68 -8.32
C VAL A 93 -2.25 5.43 -8.41
N PRO A 94 -1.42 6.21 -7.72
CA PRO A 94 0.03 6.00 -7.67
C PRO A 94 0.44 4.62 -7.15
N LEU A 95 1.45 4.04 -7.80
CA LEU A 95 2.23 2.92 -7.28
C LEU A 95 3.50 3.45 -6.62
N LEU A 96 3.70 3.11 -5.35
CA LEU A 96 4.95 3.33 -4.62
C LEU A 96 5.72 2.02 -4.59
N LEU A 97 6.97 2.02 -5.07
CA LEU A 97 7.79 0.81 -5.12
C LEU A 97 8.91 0.90 -4.08
N HIS A 98 9.10 -0.18 -3.33
CA HIS A 98 10.36 -0.44 -2.61
C HIS A 98 11.32 -1.14 -3.57
N GLY A 99 12.17 -0.37 -4.27
CA GLY A 99 12.97 -0.83 -5.40
C GLY A 99 14.28 -1.51 -5.02
N GLU A 100 14.20 -2.60 -4.25
CA GLU A 100 15.36 -3.44 -3.91
C GLU A 100 15.19 -4.83 -4.52
N VAL A 101 16.26 -5.38 -5.08
CA VAL A 101 16.33 -6.74 -5.61
C VAL A 101 16.90 -7.63 -4.51
N THR A 102 16.25 -8.77 -4.25
CA THR A 102 16.64 -9.74 -3.23
C THR A 102 17.56 -10.85 -3.75
N ASP A 103 17.99 -10.74 -4.99
CA ASP A 103 18.80 -11.75 -5.66
C ASP A 103 20.28 -11.55 -5.31
N GLU A 104 20.89 -12.57 -4.69
CA GLU A 104 22.34 -12.59 -4.36
C GLU A 104 23.23 -12.61 -5.61
N ALA A 105 22.67 -12.85 -6.80
CA ALA A 105 23.41 -12.86 -8.07
C ALA A 105 23.84 -11.47 -8.56
N CYS A 106 23.46 -10.39 -7.87
CA CYS A 106 23.93 -9.05 -8.15
C CYS A 106 25.01 -8.63 -7.14
N GLY A 107 26.11 -9.39 -7.11
CA GLY A 107 27.32 -9.13 -6.32
C GLY A 107 28.58 -9.52 -7.10
#